data_AF-A0AAW7DS37-F1
#
_entry.id   AF-A0AAW7DS37-F1
#
_cell.length_a   1.000
_cell.length_b   1.000
_cell.length_c   1.000
_cell.angle_alpha   90.00
_cell.angle_beta   90.00
_cell.angle_gamma   90.00
#
_symmetry.space_group_name_H-M   'P 1'
#
loop_
_entity.id
_entity.type
_entity.pdbx_description
1 polymer ?
#
loop_
_entity_poly.entity_id
_entity_poly.type
_entity_poly.pdbx_seq_one_letter_code
_entity_poly.pdbx_strand_id
1 'polypeptide(L)'
;MSNVLWQRLQQAQLVTGAQPLVASSTSPLYLRLLAGFAGWVSVLFSLALIYSISSLVLELFAAPSSSLEGSVSLVMAALYGGLALGLSLLAPGHLFLVHWSRACYLVSQGLLVLGLVLLLDNNQWAAGVLLLVNAVLFWLFQAPVLRRLSCHLWLASICWLVWDSYLYLVWPVCLLVAALIWLNLFRWARWGRWLEPIAQSASLFFILGIGLFYYSYAAASSTGWGLIQISGENFWRWFNPANIACSVISAGVGLYLVRNMADSSRFSALQAVIMGLVLLLSVANQWLVGVSGSVLLLALAVHIGYQRLALKLLLSLLVLLVWYYYSLHLSLLQKSWWLMGSGVCLIAAFILIRYLQTCSQTSQELNHD
;
A
#
# COMPACT_ATOMS: atom_id res chain seq x y z
N MET A 1 32.65 4.10 6.94
CA MET A 1 32.13 3.65 8.26
C MET A 1 32.58 2.22 8.64
N SER A 2 32.77 1.29 7.70
CA SER A 2 33.21 -0.10 8.00
C SER A 2 34.61 -0.19 8.64
N ASN A 3 35.57 0.63 8.23
CA ASN A 3 36.96 0.55 8.72
C ASN A 3 37.09 0.91 10.21
N VAL A 4 36.33 1.91 10.69
CA VAL A 4 36.35 2.33 12.11
C VAL A 4 35.72 1.27 13.02
N LEU A 5 34.66 0.59 12.55
CA LEU A 5 34.02 -0.49 13.29
C LEU A 5 34.95 -1.71 13.40
N TRP A 6 35.62 -2.08 12.31
CA TRP A 6 36.56 -3.21 12.29
C TRP A 6 37.75 -2.97 13.23
N GLN A 7 38.32 -1.77 13.20
CA GLN A 7 39.37 -1.38 14.13
C GLN A 7 38.91 -1.45 15.60
N ARG A 8 37.68 -1.01 15.90
CA ARG A 8 37.12 -1.12 17.26
C ARG A 8 36.93 -2.57 17.71
N LEU A 9 36.47 -3.45 16.82
CA LEU A 9 36.29 -4.88 17.11
C LEU A 9 37.63 -5.60 17.31
N GLN A 10 38.66 -5.22 16.55
CA GLN A 10 40.01 -5.74 16.68
C GLN A 10 40.68 -5.25 17.97
N GLN A 11 40.51 -3.97 18.31
CA GLN A 11 40.97 -3.41 19.59
C GLN A 11 40.29 -4.06 20.80
N ALA A 12 39.01 -4.43 20.67
CA ALA A 12 38.27 -5.17 21.70
C ALA A 12 38.64 -6.67 21.76
N GLN A 13 39.62 -7.15 20.98
CA GLN A 13 40.02 -8.56 20.87
C GLN A 13 38.86 -9.53 20.49
N LEU A 14 37.78 -9.02 19.92
CA LEU A 14 36.60 -9.82 19.53
C LEU A 14 36.80 -10.52 18.18
N VAL A 15 37.78 -10.09 17.38
CA VAL A 15 38.07 -10.65 16.07
C VAL A 15 39.58 -10.72 15.85
N THR A 16 40.07 -11.87 15.40
CA THR A 16 41.47 -12.08 14.99
C THR A 16 41.53 -12.27 13.48
N GLY A 17 42.41 -11.53 12.80
CA GLY A 17 42.66 -11.68 11.36
C GLY A 17 42.57 -10.38 10.55
N ALA A 18 42.97 -10.46 9.28
CA ALA A 18 42.88 -9.37 8.33
C ALA A 18 41.41 -8.98 8.08
N GLN A 19 41.18 -7.69 7.80
CA GLN A 19 39.85 -7.21 7.42
C GLN A 19 39.32 -8.04 6.24
N PRO A 20 38.11 -8.62 6.32
CA PRO A 20 37.54 -9.36 5.22
C PRO A 20 37.50 -8.44 4.01
N LEU A 21 38.05 -8.90 2.89
CA LEU A 21 37.90 -8.24 1.59
C LEU A 21 36.42 -7.99 1.41
N VAL A 22 36.01 -6.73 1.53
CA VAL A 22 34.66 -6.32 1.19
C VAL A 22 34.58 -6.53 -0.31
N ALA A 23 34.15 -7.72 -0.73
CA ALA A 23 33.84 -7.99 -2.11
C ALA A 23 32.95 -6.84 -2.55
N SER A 24 33.41 -6.06 -3.52
CA SER A 24 32.64 -4.99 -4.15
C SER A 24 31.47 -5.65 -4.88
N SER A 25 30.47 -6.08 -4.10
CA SER A 25 29.20 -6.66 -4.53
C SER A 25 28.28 -5.60 -5.14
N THR A 26 28.87 -4.52 -5.65
CA THR A 26 28.25 -3.63 -6.63
C THR A 26 28.18 -4.37 -7.95
N SER A 27 27.36 -5.43 -8.00
CA SER A 27 26.80 -5.90 -9.26
C SER A 27 26.25 -4.67 -9.98
N PRO A 28 26.70 -4.41 -11.23
CA PRO A 28 26.34 -3.19 -11.92
C PRO A 28 24.81 -3.07 -12.03
N LEU A 29 24.32 -1.83 -11.98
CA LEU A 29 22.89 -1.52 -11.93
C LEU A 29 22.11 -2.26 -13.03
N TYR A 30 22.67 -2.35 -14.24
CA TYR A 30 22.02 -3.04 -15.36
C TYR A 30 21.79 -4.53 -15.09
N LEU A 31 22.69 -5.24 -14.40
CA LEU A 31 22.49 -6.65 -14.03
C LEU A 31 21.39 -6.79 -12.98
N ARG A 32 21.28 -5.85 -12.03
CA ARG A 32 20.21 -5.86 -11.03
C ARG A 32 18.85 -5.58 -11.67
N LEU A 33 18.80 -4.62 -12.61
CA LEU A 33 17.61 -4.32 -13.39
C LEU A 33 17.20 -5.49 -14.27
N LEU A 34 18.15 -6.13 -14.96
CA LEU A 34 17.91 -7.30 -15.78
C LEU A 34 17.41 -8.48 -14.95
N ALA A 35 18.01 -8.74 -13.79
CA ALA A 35 17.55 -9.78 -12.87
C ALA A 35 16.16 -9.48 -12.32
N GLY A 36 15.87 -8.22 -12.02
CA GLY A 36 14.54 -7.75 -11.63
C GLY A 36 13.52 -8.00 -12.74
N PHE A 37 13.83 -7.59 -13.98
CA PHE A 37 12.97 -7.78 -15.14
C PHE A 37 12.74 -9.26 -15.45
N ALA A 38 13.78 -10.08 -15.43
CA ALA A 38 13.68 -11.53 -15.60
C ALA A 38 12.82 -12.18 -14.51
N GLY A 39 12.94 -11.71 -13.26
CA GLY A 39 12.08 -12.14 -12.17
C GLY A 39 10.61 -11.78 -12.39
N TRP A 40 10.32 -10.58 -12.89
CA TRP A 40 8.97 -10.15 -13.27
C TRP A 40 8.39 -11.00 -14.41
N VAL A 41 9.15 -11.20 -15.49
CA VAL A 41 8.74 -12.03 -16.63
C VAL A 41 8.49 -13.48 -16.18
N SER A 42 9.35 -14.03 -15.31
CA SER A 42 9.16 -15.37 -14.75
C SER A 42 7.87 -15.49 -13.95
N VAL A 43 7.54 -14.50 -13.11
CA VAL A 43 6.28 -14.48 -12.35
C VAL A 43 5.07 -14.43 -13.28
N LEU A 44 5.10 -13.53 -14.27
CA LEU A 44 4.01 -13.38 -15.23
C LEU A 44 3.82 -14.65 -16.07
N PHE A 45 4.92 -15.27 -16.50
CA PHE A 45 4.89 -16.54 -17.22
C PHE A 45 4.31 -17.66 -16.37
N SER A 46 4.74 -17.83 -15.11
CA SER A 46 4.17 -18.84 -14.21
C SER A 46 2.68 -18.61 -13.96
N LEU A 47 2.28 -17.36 -13.76
CA LEU A 47 0.87 -17.00 -13.56
C LEU A 47 0.04 -17.29 -14.81
N ALA A 48 0.51 -16.90 -15.99
CA ALA A 48 -0.15 -17.19 -17.26
C ALA A 48 -0.28 -18.69 -17.52
N LEU A 49 0.79 -19.46 -17.28
CA LEU A 49 0.77 -20.92 -17.48
C LEU A 49 -0.23 -21.61 -16.55
N ILE A 50 -0.23 -21.28 -15.26
CA ILE A 50 -1.16 -21.87 -14.28
C ILE A 50 -2.60 -21.46 -14.62
N TYR A 51 -2.81 -20.21 -15.03
CA TYR A 51 -4.11 -19.74 -15.47
C TYR A 51 -4.59 -20.47 -16.74
N SER A 52 -3.74 -20.63 -17.76
CA SER A 52 -4.08 -21.37 -18.99
C SER A 52 -4.43 -22.83 -18.73
N ILE A 53 -3.72 -23.50 -17.81
CA ILE A 53 -4.07 -24.87 -17.41
C ILE A 53 -5.43 -24.88 -16.72
N SER A 54 -5.69 -23.91 -15.85
CA SER A 54 -6.97 -23.79 -15.14
C SER A 54 -8.12 -23.52 -16.11
N SER A 55 -7.93 -22.64 -17.10
CA SER A 55 -8.96 -22.32 -18.09
C SER A 55 -9.29 -23.52 -18.97
N LEU A 56 -8.28 -24.28 -19.41
CA LEU A 56 -8.50 -25.50 -20.20
C LEU A 56 -9.30 -26.54 -19.41
N VAL A 57 -9.01 -26.70 -18.12
CA VAL A 57 -9.81 -27.58 -17.25
C VAL A 57 -11.25 -27.08 -17.13
N LEU A 58 -11.45 -25.79 -16.89
CA LEU A 58 -12.80 -25.21 -16.82
C LEU A 58 -13.57 -25.39 -18.14
N GLU A 59 -12.93 -25.21 -19.29
CA GLU A 59 -13.52 -25.44 -20.61
C GLU A 59 -13.90 -26.92 -20.82
N LEU A 60 -13.08 -27.86 -20.36
CA LEU A 60 -13.37 -29.28 -20.45
C LEU A 60 -14.60 -29.68 -19.61
N PHE A 61 -14.81 -29.00 -18.49
CA PHE A 61 -15.95 -29.17 -17.60
C PHE A 61 -17.02 -28.09 -17.79
N ALA A 62 -16.99 -27.35 -18.90
CA ALA A 62 -17.99 -26.34 -19.24
C ALA A 62 -19.30 -27.04 -19.60
N ALA A 63 -20.06 -27.42 -18.57
CA ALA A 63 -21.42 -27.90 -18.69
C ALA A 63 -22.38 -26.72 -18.83
N PRO A 64 -23.60 -26.93 -19.36
CA PRO A 64 -24.62 -25.88 -19.42
C PRO A 64 -25.08 -25.38 -18.04
N SER A 65 -24.69 -26.03 -16.94
CA SER A 65 -25.00 -25.60 -15.57
C SER A 65 -23.81 -24.88 -14.91
N SER A 66 -24.03 -23.62 -14.52
CA SER A 66 -23.08 -22.80 -13.76
C SER A 66 -22.56 -23.44 -12.47
N SER A 67 -23.35 -24.36 -11.88
CA SER A 67 -23.00 -25.06 -10.64
C SER A 67 -21.83 -26.04 -10.79
N LEU A 68 -21.69 -26.71 -11.93
CA LEU A 68 -20.58 -27.65 -12.14
C LEU A 68 -19.28 -26.88 -12.30
N GLU A 69 -19.28 -25.83 -13.12
CA GLU A 69 -18.13 -24.94 -13.32
C GLU A 69 -17.66 -24.34 -11.98
N GLY A 70 -18.59 -23.85 -11.17
CA GLY A 70 -18.27 -23.31 -9.86
C GLY A 70 -17.66 -24.36 -8.90
N SER A 71 -18.18 -25.60 -8.91
CA SER A 71 -17.64 -26.70 -8.09
C SER A 71 -16.21 -27.08 -8.51
N VAL A 72 -15.97 -27.22 -9.81
CA VAL A 72 -14.63 -27.50 -10.36
C VAL A 72 -13.65 -26.38 -10.00
N SER A 73 -14.10 -25.13 -10.10
CA SER A 73 -13.31 -23.96 -9.73
C SER A 73 -12.91 -23.98 -8.25
N LEU A 74 -13.83 -24.33 -7.32
CA LEU A 74 -13.49 -24.48 -5.90
C LEU A 74 -12.50 -25.62 -5.63
N VAL A 75 -12.64 -26.77 -6.29
CA VAL A 75 -11.69 -27.89 -6.15
C VAL A 75 -10.30 -27.47 -6.61
N MET A 76 -10.21 -26.81 -7.77
CA MET A 76 -8.95 -26.30 -8.30
C MET A 76 -8.36 -25.20 -7.40
N ALA A 77 -9.20 -24.33 -6.84
CA ALA A 77 -8.78 -23.33 -5.86
C ALA A 77 -8.14 -23.98 -4.63
N ALA A 78 -8.74 -25.04 -4.09
CA ALA A 78 -8.20 -25.79 -2.95
C ALA A 78 -6.88 -26.48 -3.30
N LEU A 79 -6.78 -27.12 -4.48
CA LEU A 79 -5.57 -27.79 -4.95
C LEU A 79 -4.40 -26.81 -5.11
N TYR A 80 -4.60 -25.69 -5.80
CA TYR A 80 -3.56 -24.68 -5.97
C TYR A 80 -3.21 -23.95 -4.67
N GLY A 81 -4.19 -23.75 -3.78
CA GLY A 81 -3.96 -23.18 -2.45
C GLY A 81 -3.10 -24.11 -1.58
N GLY A 82 -3.41 -25.40 -1.58
CA GLY A 82 -2.62 -26.44 -0.92
C GLY A 82 -1.21 -26.56 -1.50
N LEU A 83 -1.07 -26.49 -2.82
CA LEU A 83 0.23 -26.51 -3.49
C LEU A 83 1.06 -25.24 -3.17
N ALA A 84 0.42 -24.07 -3.11
CA ALA A 84 1.09 -22.83 -2.68
C ALA A 84 1.61 -22.93 -1.24
N LEU A 85 0.80 -23.49 -0.32
CA LEU A 85 1.20 -23.78 1.06
C LEU A 85 2.38 -24.76 1.10
N GLY A 86 2.26 -25.91 0.44
CA GLY A 86 3.30 -26.95 0.41
C GLY A 86 4.63 -26.44 -0.14
N LEU A 87 4.61 -25.75 -1.28
CA LEU A 87 5.82 -25.16 -1.87
C LEU A 87 6.45 -24.09 -0.98
N SER A 88 5.63 -23.30 -0.26
CA SER A 88 6.14 -22.28 0.66
C SER A 88 6.88 -22.86 1.86
N LEU A 89 6.55 -24.10 2.25
CA LEU A 89 7.18 -24.81 3.36
C LEU A 89 8.43 -25.61 2.91
N LEU A 90 8.37 -26.23 1.73
CA LEU A 90 9.41 -27.17 1.28
C LEU A 90 10.71 -26.50 0.80
N ALA A 91 10.65 -25.27 0.28
CA ALA A 91 11.80 -24.68 -0.41
C ALA A 91 11.94 -23.15 -0.25
N PRO A 92 12.09 -22.62 0.99
CA PRO A 92 12.17 -21.18 1.24
C PRO A 92 13.38 -20.48 0.58
N GLY A 93 14.39 -21.24 0.12
CA GLY A 93 15.59 -20.71 -0.55
C GLY A 93 15.55 -20.71 -2.09
N HIS A 94 14.63 -21.46 -2.71
CA HIS A 94 14.58 -21.57 -4.17
C HIS A 94 13.68 -20.49 -4.78
N LEU A 95 14.29 -19.48 -5.41
CA LEU A 95 13.58 -18.33 -5.98
C LEU A 95 12.45 -18.75 -6.94
N PHE A 96 12.70 -19.72 -7.81
CA PHE A 96 11.68 -20.23 -8.74
C PHE A 96 10.45 -20.80 -8.01
N LEU A 97 10.65 -21.67 -7.01
CA LEU A 97 9.55 -22.25 -6.23
C LEU A 97 8.80 -21.20 -5.40
N VAL A 98 9.51 -20.18 -4.93
CA VAL A 98 8.90 -19.02 -4.27
C VAL A 98 8.04 -18.20 -5.23
N HIS A 99 8.43 -18.04 -6.49
CA HIS A 99 7.60 -17.36 -7.51
C HIS A 99 6.41 -18.23 -7.94
N TRP A 100 6.63 -19.53 -8.11
CA TRP A 100 5.60 -20.49 -8.48
C TRP A 100 4.52 -20.60 -7.39
N SER A 101 4.90 -20.72 -6.12
CA SER A 101 3.95 -20.75 -5.00
C SER A 101 3.06 -19.49 -4.95
N ARG A 102 3.62 -18.31 -5.25
CA ARG A 102 2.84 -17.07 -5.33
C ARG A 102 1.87 -17.06 -6.51
N ALA A 103 2.28 -17.58 -7.66
CA ALA A 103 1.43 -17.70 -8.83
C ALA A 103 0.27 -18.68 -8.56
N CYS A 104 0.56 -19.85 -7.99
CA CYS A 104 -0.48 -20.81 -7.55
C CYS A 104 -1.44 -20.18 -6.54
N TYR A 105 -0.91 -19.40 -5.58
CA TYR A 105 -1.76 -18.70 -4.62
C TYR A 105 -2.69 -17.69 -5.30
N LEU A 106 -2.19 -16.86 -6.21
CA LEU A 106 -3.03 -15.87 -6.90
C LEU A 106 -4.10 -16.54 -7.77
N VAL A 107 -3.75 -17.59 -8.51
CA VAL A 107 -4.73 -18.33 -9.31
C VAL A 107 -5.75 -19.04 -8.42
N SER A 108 -5.32 -19.65 -7.31
CA SER A 108 -6.20 -20.23 -6.29
C SER A 108 -7.23 -19.22 -5.80
N GLN A 109 -6.81 -17.98 -5.49
CA GLN A 109 -7.73 -16.94 -5.02
C GLN A 109 -8.69 -16.46 -6.11
N GLY A 110 -8.23 -16.35 -7.36
CA GLY A 110 -9.10 -16.03 -8.49
C GLY A 110 -10.18 -17.09 -8.72
N LEU A 111 -9.79 -18.37 -8.71
CA LEU A 111 -10.71 -19.50 -8.81
C LEU A 111 -11.63 -19.61 -7.60
N LEU A 112 -11.15 -19.30 -6.39
CA LEU A 112 -11.99 -19.27 -5.19
C LEU A 112 -13.11 -18.23 -5.34
N VAL A 113 -12.79 -17.02 -5.79
CA VAL A 113 -13.78 -15.97 -6.06
C VAL A 113 -14.77 -16.42 -7.13
N LEU A 114 -14.26 -16.92 -8.26
CA LEU A 114 -15.10 -17.39 -9.38
C LEU A 114 -16.05 -18.52 -8.93
N GLY A 115 -15.51 -19.54 -8.24
CA GLY A 115 -16.28 -20.67 -7.78
C GLY A 115 -17.36 -20.28 -6.79
N LEU A 116 -17.06 -19.38 -5.85
CA LEU A 116 -18.06 -18.88 -4.90
C LEU A 116 -19.14 -18.05 -5.58
N VAL A 117 -18.80 -17.20 -6.55
CA VAL A 117 -19.79 -16.39 -7.29
C VAL A 117 -20.70 -17.26 -8.16
N LEU A 118 -20.18 -18.32 -8.77
CA LEU A 118 -20.98 -19.22 -9.60
C LEU A 118 -21.87 -20.18 -8.78
N LEU A 119 -21.48 -20.52 -7.55
CA LEU A 119 -22.21 -21.44 -6.68
C LEU A 119 -23.18 -20.77 -5.72
N LEU A 120 -22.85 -19.55 -5.27
CA LEU A 120 -23.66 -18.83 -4.30
C LEU A 120 -24.42 -17.72 -5.02
N ASP A 121 -25.75 -17.83 -5.03
CA ASP A 121 -26.63 -16.81 -5.61
C ASP A 121 -26.52 -15.45 -4.92
N ASN A 122 -25.98 -15.42 -3.70
CA ASN A 122 -25.83 -14.22 -2.89
C ASN A 122 -24.35 -13.85 -2.69
N ASN A 123 -23.96 -12.74 -3.31
CA ASN A 123 -22.63 -12.16 -3.28
C ASN A 123 -22.10 -11.87 -1.86
N GLN A 124 -22.98 -11.56 -0.91
CA GLN A 124 -22.55 -11.29 0.47
C GLN A 124 -22.08 -12.57 1.17
N TRP A 125 -22.69 -13.72 0.89
CA TRP A 125 -22.19 -15.00 1.40
C TRP A 125 -20.84 -15.36 0.78
N ALA A 126 -20.66 -15.13 -0.52
CA ALA A 126 -19.37 -15.32 -1.17
C ALA A 126 -18.27 -14.46 -0.52
N ALA A 127 -18.56 -13.16 -0.29
CA ALA A 127 -17.64 -12.25 0.38
C ALA A 127 -17.35 -12.68 1.84
N GLY A 128 -18.36 -13.17 2.57
CA GLY A 128 -18.20 -13.69 3.93
C GLY A 128 -17.31 -14.94 3.99
N VAL A 129 -17.49 -15.88 3.05
CA VAL A 129 -16.62 -17.07 2.93
C VAL A 129 -15.19 -16.67 2.57
N LEU A 130 -15.00 -15.75 1.61
CA LEU A 130 -13.67 -15.24 1.26
C LEU A 130 -12.97 -14.56 2.44
N LEU A 131 -13.72 -13.81 3.25
CA LEU A 131 -13.22 -13.19 4.47
C LEU A 131 -12.69 -14.25 5.44
N LEU A 132 -13.47 -15.30 5.71
CA LEU A 132 -13.07 -16.38 6.62
C LEU A 132 -11.87 -17.17 6.08
N VAL A 133 -11.91 -17.56 4.81
CA VAL A 133 -10.84 -18.33 4.17
C VAL A 133 -9.53 -17.53 4.19
N ASN A 134 -9.56 -16.24 3.84
CA ASN A 134 -8.35 -15.42 3.85
C ASN A 134 -7.81 -15.12 5.25
N ALA A 135 -8.68 -15.05 6.27
CA ALA A 135 -8.26 -14.96 7.66
C ALA A 135 -7.53 -16.24 8.13
N VAL A 136 -8.05 -17.42 7.76
CA VAL A 136 -7.40 -18.71 8.04
C VAL A 136 -6.07 -18.81 7.30
N LEU A 137 -6.02 -18.47 6.02
CA LEU A 137 -4.80 -18.50 5.22
C LEU A 137 -3.73 -17.53 5.73
N PHE A 138 -4.14 -16.34 6.18
CA PHE A 138 -3.23 -15.39 6.83
C PHE A 138 -2.51 -16.02 8.03
N TRP A 139 -3.23 -16.82 8.82
CA TRP A 139 -2.69 -17.50 9.98
C TRP A 139 -1.80 -18.70 9.61
N LEU A 140 -2.21 -19.47 8.59
CA LEU A 140 -1.47 -20.65 8.12
C LEU A 140 -0.14 -20.28 7.42
N PHE A 141 -0.11 -19.21 6.62
CA PHE A 141 1.09 -18.83 5.89
C PHE A 141 2.17 -18.30 6.83
N GLN A 142 3.31 -19.00 6.84
CA GLN A 142 4.54 -18.52 7.49
C GLN A 142 5.32 -17.53 6.60
N ALA A 143 5.18 -17.64 5.28
CA ALA A 143 5.85 -16.76 4.33
C ALA A 143 5.22 -15.35 4.35
N PRO A 144 6.00 -14.29 4.57
CA PRO A 144 5.46 -12.93 4.75
C PRO A 144 4.78 -12.39 3.49
N VAL A 145 5.18 -12.85 2.30
CA VAL A 145 4.56 -12.41 1.04
C VAL A 145 3.14 -12.97 0.88
N LEU A 146 2.95 -14.28 1.12
CA LEU A 146 1.64 -14.92 1.00
C LEU A 146 0.69 -14.40 2.08
N ARG A 147 1.18 -14.28 3.32
CA ARG A 147 0.44 -13.65 4.41
C ARG A 147 -0.04 -12.23 4.06
N ARG A 148 0.81 -11.41 3.44
CA ARG A 148 0.39 -10.09 2.93
C ARG A 148 -0.69 -10.19 1.87
N LEU A 149 -0.57 -11.09 0.89
CA LEU A 149 -1.59 -11.24 -0.15
C LEU A 149 -2.93 -11.68 0.45
N SER A 150 -2.93 -12.63 1.38
CA SER A 150 -4.14 -13.02 2.13
C SER A 150 -4.74 -11.85 2.89
N CYS A 151 -3.93 -11.01 3.52
CA CYS A 151 -4.42 -9.82 4.22
C CYS A 151 -5.04 -8.79 3.26
N HIS A 152 -4.51 -8.62 2.03
CA HIS A 152 -5.13 -7.73 1.04
C HIS A 152 -6.50 -8.26 0.61
N LEU A 153 -6.61 -9.56 0.36
CA LEU A 153 -7.87 -10.20 -0.05
C LEU A 153 -8.89 -10.24 1.10
N TRP A 154 -8.42 -10.39 2.32
CA TRP A 154 -9.25 -10.25 3.52
C TRP A 154 -9.87 -8.85 3.61
N LEU A 155 -9.08 -7.78 3.44
CA LEU A 155 -9.58 -6.40 3.40
C LEU A 155 -10.50 -6.12 2.20
N ALA A 156 -10.18 -6.69 1.04
CA ALA A 156 -11.05 -6.60 -0.15
C ALA A 156 -12.40 -7.27 0.10
N SER A 157 -12.43 -8.40 0.81
CA SER A 157 -13.67 -9.11 1.17
C SER A 157 -14.52 -8.31 2.16
N ILE A 158 -13.89 -7.64 3.13
CA ILE A 158 -14.58 -6.69 4.02
C ILE A 158 -15.24 -5.57 3.20
N CYS A 159 -14.52 -5.00 2.24
CA CYS A 159 -15.08 -3.93 1.40
C CYS A 159 -16.21 -4.42 0.52
N TRP A 160 -16.13 -5.64 0.01
CA TRP A 160 -17.21 -6.24 -0.75
C TRP A 160 -18.46 -6.46 0.12
N LEU A 161 -18.31 -6.99 1.34
CA LEU A 161 -19.44 -7.13 2.28
C LEU A 161 -20.11 -5.80 2.61
N VAL A 162 -19.29 -4.76 2.76
CA VAL A 162 -19.72 -3.43 3.19
C VAL A 162 -20.21 -2.57 2.02
N TRP A 163 -19.98 -3.02 0.78
CA TRP A 163 -20.27 -2.27 -0.44
C TRP A 163 -21.70 -1.75 -0.49
N ASP A 164 -22.69 -2.62 -0.20
CA ASP A 164 -24.12 -2.27 -0.29
C ASP A 164 -24.60 -1.42 0.89
N SER A 165 -23.86 -1.43 2.00
CA SER A 165 -24.27 -0.77 3.25
C SER A 165 -23.90 0.72 3.32
N TYR A 166 -23.27 1.26 2.27
CA TYR A 166 -22.78 2.65 2.20
C TYR A 166 -21.87 3.05 3.39
N LEU A 167 -21.28 2.09 4.11
CA LEU A 167 -20.37 2.41 5.21
C LEU A 167 -19.01 2.82 4.62
N TYR A 168 -18.91 4.09 4.24
CA TYR A 168 -17.67 4.73 3.80
C TYR A 168 -16.57 4.76 4.90
N LEU A 169 -16.88 4.30 6.11
CA LEU A 169 -15.98 4.26 7.25
C LEU A 169 -14.85 3.22 7.13
N VAL A 170 -14.89 2.30 6.16
CA VAL A 170 -13.79 1.34 5.98
C VAL A 170 -12.47 2.05 5.69
N TRP A 171 -12.48 3.14 4.92
CA TRP A 171 -11.28 3.91 4.59
C TRP A 171 -10.60 4.54 5.82
N PRO A 172 -11.29 5.35 6.65
CA PRO A 172 -10.67 5.90 7.86
C PRO A 172 -10.25 4.81 8.85
N VAL A 173 -10.97 3.68 8.93
CA VAL A 173 -10.55 2.55 9.76
C VAL A 173 -9.23 1.96 9.25
N CYS A 174 -9.07 1.73 7.94
CA CYS A 174 -7.81 1.27 7.37
C CYS A 174 -6.66 2.25 7.64
N LEU A 175 -6.90 3.56 7.49
CA LEU A 175 -5.90 4.59 7.78
C LEU A 175 -5.48 4.57 9.25
N LEU A 176 -6.47 4.51 10.16
CA LEU A 176 -6.23 4.48 11.60
C LEU A 176 -5.44 3.23 12.00
N VAL A 177 -5.87 2.05 11.55
CA VAL A 177 -5.18 0.78 11.83
C VAL A 177 -3.75 0.82 11.31
N ALA A 178 -3.54 1.26 10.07
CA ALA A 178 -2.20 1.41 9.51
C ALA A 178 -1.34 2.36 10.35
N ALA A 179 -1.84 3.56 10.66
CA ALA A 179 -1.11 4.57 11.43
C ALA A 179 -0.75 4.06 12.84
N LEU A 180 -1.71 3.44 13.55
CA LEU A 180 -1.49 2.91 14.90
C LEU A 180 -0.43 1.81 14.92
N ILE A 181 -0.47 0.87 13.96
CA ILE A 181 0.52 -0.20 13.89
C ILE A 181 1.89 0.36 13.55
N TRP A 182 1.99 1.26 12.56
CA TRP A 182 3.27 1.85 12.17
C TRP A 182 3.91 2.67 13.29
N LEU A 183 3.13 3.45 14.04
CA LEU A 183 3.63 4.21 15.20
C LEU A 183 4.13 3.31 16.34
N ASN A 184 3.52 2.15 16.53
CA ASN A 184 3.83 1.23 17.63
C ASN A 184 4.68 0.03 17.21
N LEU A 185 5.17 -0.02 15.97
CA LEU A 185 5.85 -1.21 15.43
C LEU A 185 7.06 -1.62 16.28
N PHE A 186 7.84 -0.65 16.76
CA PHE A 186 8.99 -0.90 17.64
C PHE A 186 8.59 -1.30 19.07
N ARG A 187 7.48 -0.75 19.59
CA ARG A 187 6.94 -1.14 20.91
C ARG A 187 6.40 -2.56 20.89
N TRP A 188 5.86 -2.99 19.76
CA TRP A 188 5.31 -4.32 19.54
C TRP A 188 6.26 -5.23 18.76
N ALA A 189 7.57 -5.15 19.00
CA ALA A 189 8.58 -5.92 18.28
C ALA A 189 8.29 -7.44 18.27
N ARG A 190 7.76 -8.00 19.38
CA ARG A 190 7.36 -9.41 19.47
C ARG A 190 6.29 -9.80 18.44
N TRP A 191 5.38 -8.88 18.13
CA TRP A 191 4.27 -9.07 17.20
C TRP A 191 4.54 -8.48 15.81
N GLY A 192 5.71 -7.85 15.60
CA GLY A 192 6.04 -7.15 14.36
C GLY A 192 5.89 -8.01 13.11
N ARG A 193 6.25 -9.31 13.18
CA ARG A 193 6.09 -10.26 12.07
C ARG A 193 4.63 -10.50 11.64
N TRP A 194 3.68 -10.28 12.55
CA TRP A 194 2.24 -10.45 12.31
C TRP A 194 1.58 -9.12 11.95
N LEU A 195 2.01 -8.04 12.59
CA LEU A 195 1.45 -6.71 12.42
C LEU A 195 1.94 -6.00 11.15
N GLU A 196 3.19 -6.24 10.72
CA GLU A 196 3.74 -5.61 9.51
C GLU A 196 2.91 -5.93 8.24
N PRO A 197 2.51 -7.19 7.96
CA PRO A 197 1.61 -7.49 6.86
C PRO A 197 0.29 -6.73 6.91
N ILE A 198 -0.32 -6.64 8.09
CA ILE A 198 -1.60 -5.96 8.30
C ILE A 198 -1.45 -4.47 8.00
N ALA A 199 -0.40 -3.83 8.53
CA ALA A 199 -0.14 -2.42 8.29
C ALA A 199 0.15 -2.13 6.81
N GLN A 200 0.96 -2.95 6.15
CA GLN A 200 1.26 -2.81 4.73
C GLN A 200 0.01 -2.96 3.86
N SER A 201 -0.81 -3.97 4.14
CA SER A 201 -2.07 -4.20 3.45
C SER A 201 -3.06 -3.07 3.69
N ALA A 202 -3.26 -2.64 4.94
CA ALA A 202 -4.13 -1.52 5.27
C ALA A 202 -3.68 -0.20 4.63
N SER A 203 -2.36 0.07 4.58
CA SER A 203 -1.82 1.26 3.91
C SER A 203 -2.06 1.23 2.40
N LEU A 204 -1.72 0.12 1.72
CA LEU A 204 -1.92 0.02 0.27
C LEU A 204 -3.41 0.00 -0.10
N PHE A 205 -4.21 -0.70 0.70
CA PHE A 205 -5.65 -0.78 0.51
C PHE A 205 -6.32 0.57 0.72
N PHE A 206 -5.88 1.37 1.70
CA PHE A 206 -6.36 2.76 1.85
C PHE A 206 -6.09 3.59 0.58
N ILE A 207 -4.86 3.60 0.08
CA ILE A 207 -4.49 4.46 -1.06
C ILE A 207 -5.14 3.96 -2.36
N LEU A 208 -4.96 2.67 -2.70
CA LEU A 208 -5.46 2.11 -3.95
C LEU A 208 -6.96 1.86 -3.92
N GLY A 209 -7.50 1.48 -2.77
CA GLY A 209 -8.93 1.20 -2.62
C GLY A 209 -9.76 2.48 -2.79
N ILE A 210 -9.31 3.63 -2.27
CA ILE A 210 -9.95 4.91 -2.58
C ILE A 210 -9.93 5.16 -4.09
N GLY A 211 -8.79 4.95 -4.76
CA GLY A 211 -8.66 5.03 -6.21
C GLY A 211 -9.69 4.17 -6.96
N LEU A 212 -9.65 2.86 -6.70
CA LEU A 212 -10.40 1.86 -7.44
C LEU A 212 -11.88 1.82 -7.10
N PHE A 213 -12.28 2.07 -5.86
CA PHE A 213 -13.68 1.94 -5.46
C PHE A 213 -14.41 3.26 -5.50
N TYR A 214 -13.81 4.33 -4.99
CA TYR A 214 -14.47 5.64 -4.93
C TYR A 214 -14.58 6.27 -6.32
N TYR A 215 -13.48 6.29 -7.10
CA TYR A 215 -13.48 6.93 -8.42
C TYR A 215 -14.03 6.03 -9.53
N SER A 216 -13.90 4.70 -9.47
CA SER A 216 -14.51 3.83 -10.50
C SER A 216 -16.02 3.76 -10.37
N TYR A 217 -16.58 3.77 -9.15
CA TYR A 217 -18.04 3.88 -8.97
C TYR A 217 -18.57 5.17 -9.58
N ALA A 218 -17.89 6.26 -9.28
CA ALA A 218 -18.12 7.58 -9.84
C ALA A 218 -18.08 7.62 -11.39
N ALA A 219 -17.21 6.81 -12.00
CA ALA A 219 -17.06 6.71 -13.46
C ALA A 219 -18.05 5.72 -14.11
N ALA A 220 -18.45 4.65 -13.42
CA ALA A 220 -19.27 3.56 -13.95
C ALA A 220 -20.79 3.85 -13.95
N SER A 221 -21.25 4.80 -13.14
CA SER A 221 -22.63 5.28 -13.25
C SER A 221 -22.82 5.98 -14.61
N SER A 222 -23.59 5.36 -15.50
CA SER A 222 -23.82 5.72 -16.91
C SER A 222 -24.37 7.13 -17.15
N THR A 223 -24.71 7.85 -16.10
CA THR A 223 -25.03 9.27 -16.21
C THR A 223 -23.79 10.13 -16.41
N GLY A 224 -22.55 9.65 -16.30
CA GLY A 224 -21.35 10.53 -16.24
C GLY A 224 -21.42 11.55 -15.11
N TRP A 225 -22.45 11.40 -14.28
CA TRP A 225 -22.90 12.27 -13.22
C TRP A 225 -22.99 11.43 -11.93
N GLY A 226 -22.25 10.33 -11.78
CA GLY A 226 -22.01 9.78 -10.44
C GLY A 226 -21.25 10.78 -9.58
N LEU A 227 -20.28 11.48 -10.18
CA LEU A 227 -19.63 12.66 -9.59
C LEU A 227 -20.45 13.95 -9.70
N ILE A 228 -21.31 14.09 -10.73
CA ILE A 228 -22.04 15.34 -11.05
C ILE A 228 -23.51 15.37 -10.53
N GLN A 229 -24.14 14.24 -10.25
CA GLN A 229 -25.33 14.12 -9.37
C GLN A 229 -24.92 13.97 -7.90
N ILE A 230 -23.62 13.76 -7.62
CA ILE A 230 -22.99 14.21 -6.37
C ILE A 230 -22.76 15.74 -6.38
N SER A 231 -22.73 16.40 -7.55
CA SER A 231 -22.64 17.87 -7.72
C SER A 231 -23.97 18.64 -7.73
N GLY A 232 -25.07 18.04 -7.28
CA GLY A 232 -26.23 18.82 -6.85
C GLY A 232 -25.83 19.66 -5.62
N GLU A 233 -26.18 20.95 -5.65
CA GLU A 233 -25.86 22.12 -4.79
C GLU A 233 -25.93 21.97 -3.25
N ASN A 234 -25.95 20.74 -2.72
CA ASN A 234 -26.08 20.48 -1.30
C ASN A 234 -24.73 20.61 -0.57
N PHE A 235 -24.60 21.72 0.16
CA PHE A 235 -23.56 22.02 1.16
C PHE A 235 -23.22 20.84 2.10
N TRP A 236 -24.18 19.96 2.37
CA TRP A 236 -23.99 18.77 3.22
C TRP A 236 -23.09 17.68 2.64
N ARG A 237 -22.82 17.68 1.32
CA ARG A 237 -21.91 16.69 0.69
C ARG A 237 -20.42 16.99 0.87
N TRP A 238 -20.08 18.23 1.25
CA TRP A 238 -18.74 18.61 1.73
C TRP A 238 -18.39 17.93 3.05
N PHE A 239 -19.40 17.45 3.79
CA PHE A 239 -19.25 16.78 5.07
C PHE A 239 -19.38 15.26 4.93
N ASN A 240 -18.66 14.65 3.98
CA ASN A 240 -18.56 13.19 3.98
C ASN A 240 -17.86 12.75 5.29
N PRO A 241 -18.54 12.00 6.18
CA PRO A 241 -17.99 11.65 7.49
C PRO A 241 -16.69 10.83 7.36
N ALA A 242 -16.52 10.07 6.27
CA ALA A 242 -15.28 9.35 6.02
C ALA A 242 -14.10 10.28 5.73
N ASN A 243 -14.32 11.35 4.95
CA ASN A 243 -13.28 12.33 4.63
C ASN A 243 -12.90 13.14 5.87
N ILE A 244 -13.89 13.57 6.65
CA ILE A 244 -13.68 14.25 7.94
C ILE A 244 -12.88 13.34 8.87
N ALA A 245 -13.29 12.07 9.01
CA ALA A 245 -12.56 11.11 9.83
C ALA A 245 -11.10 10.94 9.36
N CYS A 246 -10.86 10.81 8.05
CA CYS A 246 -9.51 10.72 7.50
C CYS A 246 -8.68 11.99 7.77
N SER A 247 -9.28 13.17 7.63
CA SER A 247 -8.62 14.45 7.92
C SER A 247 -8.30 14.59 9.41
N VAL A 248 -9.22 14.21 10.30
CA VAL A 248 -9.01 14.24 11.76
C VAL A 248 -7.92 13.25 12.17
N ILE A 249 -7.93 12.03 11.63
CA ILE A 249 -6.88 11.03 11.88
C ILE A 249 -5.53 11.56 11.37
N SER A 250 -5.48 12.12 10.16
CA SER A 250 -4.24 12.64 9.58
C SER A 250 -3.68 13.82 10.35
N ALA A 251 -4.54 14.76 10.76
CA ALA A 251 -4.15 15.88 11.59
C ALA A 251 -3.67 15.40 12.97
N GLY A 252 -4.41 14.49 13.62
CA GLY A 252 -4.06 13.96 14.95
C GLY A 252 -2.73 13.21 14.96
N VAL A 253 -2.53 12.31 14.00
CA VAL A 253 -1.26 11.56 13.84
C VAL A 253 -0.12 12.50 13.44
N GLY A 254 -0.38 13.48 12.56
CA GLY A 254 0.59 14.49 12.16
C GLY A 254 1.07 15.33 13.36
N LEU A 255 0.15 15.81 14.19
CA LEU A 255 0.46 16.54 15.41
C LEU A 255 1.23 15.67 16.43
N TYR A 256 0.87 14.40 16.56
CA TYR A 256 1.59 13.46 17.42
C TYR A 256 3.04 13.25 16.97
N LEU A 257 3.26 13.05 15.66
CA LEU A 257 4.61 12.90 15.10
C LEU A 257 5.45 14.15 15.35
N VAL A 258 4.88 15.33 15.15
CA VAL A 258 5.57 16.61 15.38
C VAL A 258 5.93 16.77 16.84
N ARG A 259 5.00 16.51 17.77
CA ARG A 259 5.27 16.62 19.20
C ARG A 259 6.42 15.70 19.63
N ASN A 260 6.43 14.45 19.16
CA ASN A 260 7.50 13.52 19.46
C ASN A 260 8.84 13.88 18.81
N MET A 261 8.82 14.64 17.73
CA MET A 261 10.03 15.13 17.05
C MET A 261 10.53 16.47 17.64
N ALA A 262 9.65 17.24 18.29
CA ALA A 262 9.96 18.51 18.97
C ALA A 262 10.94 18.36 20.13
N ASP A 263 10.91 17.20 20.80
CA ASP A 263 11.84 16.89 21.88
C ASP A 263 13.24 16.51 21.37
N SER A 264 13.41 16.29 20.07
CA SER A 264 14.75 16.13 19.48
C SER A 264 15.32 17.52 19.14
N SER A 265 16.49 17.85 19.70
CA SER A 265 17.19 19.15 19.54
C SER A 265 17.60 19.52 18.10
N ARG A 266 17.10 18.78 17.10
CA ARG A 266 17.26 19.01 15.67
C ARG A 266 15.88 19.11 15.02
N PHE A 267 15.12 20.12 15.42
CA PHE A 267 13.95 20.54 14.69
C PHE A 267 14.42 21.14 13.35
N SER A 268 14.59 20.29 12.33
CA SER A 268 15.00 20.77 11.02
C SER A 268 13.80 21.44 10.37
N ALA A 269 13.98 22.59 9.72
CA ALA A 269 12.89 23.28 9.01
C ALA A 269 12.13 22.37 8.02
N LEU A 270 12.77 21.29 7.55
CA LEU A 270 12.15 20.26 6.73
C LEU A 270 10.99 19.53 7.46
N GLN A 271 11.08 19.33 8.78
CA GLN A 271 10.02 18.73 9.59
C GLN A 271 8.81 19.67 9.75
N ALA A 272 9.05 20.97 9.99
CA ALA A 272 8.00 21.98 10.05
C ALA A 272 7.25 22.13 8.71
N VAL A 273 7.94 21.90 7.60
CA VAL A 273 7.35 21.88 6.25
C VAL A 273 6.49 20.67 6.02
N ILE A 274 6.98 19.48 6.37
CA ILE A 274 6.18 18.26 6.24
C ILE A 274 4.91 18.42 7.07
N MET A 275 4.99 19.02 8.26
CA MET A 275 3.83 19.37 9.08
C MET A 275 2.90 20.36 8.38
N GLY A 276 3.42 21.48 7.87
CA GLY A 276 2.63 22.47 7.14
C GLY A 276 1.92 21.86 5.93
N LEU A 277 2.62 21.00 5.20
CA LEU A 277 2.09 20.27 4.05
C LEU A 277 1.02 19.26 4.47
N VAL A 278 1.23 18.47 5.52
CA VAL A 278 0.25 17.49 6.01
C VAL A 278 -1.01 18.19 6.54
N LEU A 279 -0.88 19.29 7.27
CA LEU A 279 -2.02 20.07 7.77
C LEU A 279 -2.78 20.74 6.62
N LEU A 280 -2.07 21.39 5.69
CA LEU A 280 -2.67 22.01 4.51
C LEU A 280 -3.37 20.97 3.62
N LEU A 281 -2.74 19.80 3.42
CA LEU A 281 -3.33 18.70 2.67
C LEU A 281 -4.48 18.02 3.43
N SER A 282 -4.50 18.03 4.76
CA SER A 282 -5.63 17.53 5.57
C SER A 282 -6.87 18.40 5.40
N VAL A 283 -6.69 19.72 5.23
CA VAL A 283 -7.78 20.64 4.84
C VAL A 283 -8.16 20.42 3.37
N ALA A 284 -7.16 20.26 2.48
CA ALA A 284 -7.41 19.99 1.06
C ALA A 284 -8.04 18.62 0.78
N ASN A 285 -7.98 17.67 1.73
CA ASN A 285 -8.55 16.33 1.62
C ASN A 285 -10.06 16.31 1.36
N GLN A 286 -10.76 17.40 1.68
CA GLN A 286 -12.18 17.56 1.35
C GLN A 286 -12.41 17.62 -0.17
N TRP A 287 -11.42 18.08 -0.93
CA TRP A 287 -11.44 18.16 -2.38
C TRP A 287 -10.81 16.92 -3.04
N LEU A 288 -9.82 16.34 -2.37
CA LEU A 288 -8.98 15.25 -2.85
C LEU A 288 -9.03 14.09 -1.86
N VAL A 289 -10.06 13.25 -2.00
CA VAL A 289 -10.29 12.10 -1.11
C VAL A 289 -9.06 11.19 -1.11
N GLY A 290 -8.53 10.95 0.09
CA GLY A 290 -7.44 10.00 0.32
C GLY A 290 -6.03 10.57 0.22
N VAL A 291 -5.84 11.80 -0.29
CA VAL A 291 -4.49 12.37 -0.45
C VAL A 291 -3.84 12.65 0.91
N SER A 292 -4.58 13.23 1.86
CA SER A 292 -4.01 13.53 3.19
C SER A 292 -3.50 12.28 3.90
N GLY A 293 -4.31 11.22 3.94
CA GLY A 293 -3.93 9.96 4.55
C GLY A 293 -2.77 9.28 3.79
N SER A 294 -2.71 9.43 2.47
CA SER A 294 -1.61 8.89 1.66
C SER A 294 -0.29 9.59 1.98
N VAL A 295 -0.31 10.93 2.08
CA VAL A 295 0.86 11.72 2.45
C VAL A 295 1.28 11.46 3.89
N LEU A 296 0.32 11.32 4.81
CA LEU A 296 0.58 10.92 6.19
C LEU A 296 1.31 9.57 6.25
N LEU A 297 0.78 8.55 5.56
CA LEU A 297 1.39 7.22 5.54
C LEU A 297 2.79 7.25 4.91
N LEU A 298 3.00 8.07 3.87
CA LEU A 298 4.32 8.29 3.28
C LEU A 298 5.29 8.94 4.29
N ALA A 299 4.85 10.00 4.97
CA ALA A 299 5.63 10.68 6.00
C ALA A 299 6.00 9.73 7.15
N LEU A 300 5.04 8.90 7.57
CA LEU A 300 5.24 7.87 8.59
C LEU A 300 6.24 6.81 8.13
N ALA A 301 6.15 6.33 6.89
CA ALA A 301 7.12 5.38 6.33
C ALA A 301 8.54 5.95 6.26
N VAL A 302 8.68 7.24 5.92
CA VAL A 302 9.96 7.96 5.93
C VAL A 302 10.49 8.12 7.36
N HIS A 303 9.64 8.49 8.31
CA HIS A 303 10.00 8.63 9.72
C HIS A 303 10.56 7.34 10.31
N ILE A 304 9.92 6.19 10.00
CA ILE A 304 10.35 4.88 10.49
C ILE A 304 11.61 4.39 9.75
N GLY A 305 11.93 4.93 8.58
CA GLY A 305 13.10 4.55 7.78
C GLY A 305 12.89 3.34 6.87
N TYR A 306 11.65 2.89 6.65
CA TYR A 306 11.35 1.78 5.73
C TYR A 306 11.34 2.25 4.27
N GLN A 307 12.52 2.36 3.65
CA GLN A 307 12.71 2.83 2.27
C GLN A 307 11.84 2.08 1.24
N ARG A 308 11.73 0.74 1.37
CA ARG A 308 10.92 -0.09 0.47
C ARG A 308 9.43 0.21 0.58
N LEU A 309 8.95 0.54 1.78
CA LEU A 309 7.55 0.91 2.00
C LEU A 309 7.28 2.30 1.46
N ALA A 310 8.15 3.27 1.77
CA ALA A 310 8.04 4.64 1.26
C ALA A 310 7.96 4.66 -0.27
N LEU A 311 8.78 3.86 -0.96
CA LEU A 311 8.71 3.73 -2.42
C LEU A 311 7.36 3.17 -2.89
N LYS A 312 6.82 2.14 -2.24
CA LYS A 312 5.51 1.57 -2.58
C LYS A 312 4.37 2.58 -2.38
N LEU A 313 4.39 3.31 -1.26
CA LEU A 313 3.39 4.33 -0.96
C LEU A 313 3.50 5.52 -1.91
N LEU A 314 4.72 5.92 -2.29
CA LEU A 314 4.95 6.96 -3.29
C LEU A 314 4.40 6.54 -4.66
N LEU A 315 4.70 5.31 -5.09
CA LEU A 315 4.17 4.80 -6.36
C LEU A 315 2.64 4.70 -6.33
N SER A 316 2.08 4.22 -5.22
CA SER A 316 0.63 4.14 -5.00
C SER A 316 -0.04 5.52 -4.99
N LEU A 317 0.61 6.51 -4.38
CA LEU A 317 0.15 7.91 -4.38
C LEU A 317 0.17 8.47 -5.80
N LEU A 318 1.21 8.17 -6.59
CA LEU A 318 1.29 8.60 -7.99
C LEU A 318 0.15 7.99 -8.82
N VAL A 319 -0.15 6.71 -8.63
CA VAL A 319 -1.31 6.06 -9.26
C VAL A 319 -2.62 6.74 -8.85
N LEU A 320 -2.80 7.03 -7.56
CA LEU A 320 -3.99 7.75 -7.07
C LEU A 320 -4.12 9.14 -7.71
N LEU A 321 -3.02 9.89 -7.83
CA LEU A 321 -2.99 11.21 -8.45
C LEU A 321 -3.30 11.15 -9.94
N VAL A 322 -2.74 10.17 -10.66
CA VAL A 322 -3.05 9.92 -12.07
C VAL A 322 -4.52 9.59 -12.23
N TRP A 323 -5.05 8.69 -11.39
CA TRP A 323 -6.46 8.32 -11.43
C TRP A 323 -7.38 9.53 -11.20
N TYR A 324 -7.08 10.33 -10.17
CA TYR A 324 -7.78 11.57 -9.88
C TYR A 324 -7.72 12.55 -11.06
N TYR A 325 -6.54 12.74 -11.66
CA TYR A 325 -6.34 13.62 -12.81
C TYR A 325 -7.20 13.22 -14.02
N TYR A 326 -7.32 11.92 -14.29
CA TYR A 326 -8.16 11.41 -15.38
C TYR A 326 -9.66 11.45 -15.04
N SER A 327 -10.02 11.24 -13.78
CA SER A 327 -11.42 11.31 -13.31
C SER A 327 -11.98 12.73 -13.29
N LEU A 328 -11.10 13.73 -13.29
CA LEU A 328 -11.47 15.13 -13.38
C LEU A 328 -12.05 15.44 -14.77
N HIS A 329 -13.35 15.67 -14.86
CA HIS A 329 -14.05 16.11 -16.08
C HIS A 329 -13.83 17.61 -16.39
N LEU A 330 -12.61 18.12 -16.17
CA LEU A 330 -12.23 19.48 -16.56
C LEU A 330 -11.62 19.51 -17.95
N SER A 331 -11.69 20.67 -18.61
CA SER A 331 -10.98 20.88 -19.87
C SER A 331 -9.46 20.74 -19.68
N LEU A 332 -8.74 20.36 -20.73
CA LEU A 332 -7.27 20.28 -20.70
C LEU A 332 -6.62 21.60 -20.26
N LEU A 333 -7.23 22.73 -20.64
CA LEU A 333 -6.81 24.06 -20.23
C LEU A 333 -6.95 24.25 -18.71
N GLN A 334 -8.10 23.92 -18.12
CA GLN A 334 -8.26 24.02 -16.66
C GLN A 334 -7.28 23.10 -15.93
N LYS A 335 -7.08 21.87 -16.42
CA LYS A 335 -6.10 20.94 -15.85
C LYS A 335 -4.69 21.53 -15.85
N SER A 336 -4.27 22.20 -16.94
CA SER A 336 -2.96 22.84 -17.00
C SER A 336 -2.83 24.03 -16.05
N TRP A 337 -3.88 24.83 -15.85
CA TRP A 337 -3.90 25.91 -14.84
C TRP A 337 -3.69 25.37 -13.42
N TRP A 338 -4.36 24.27 -13.05
CA TRP A 338 -4.17 23.63 -11.74
C TRP A 338 -2.75 23.08 -11.56
N LEU A 339 -2.19 22.43 -12.58
CA LEU A 339 -0.80 21.94 -12.56
C LEU A 339 0.20 23.09 -12.46
N MET A 340 0.02 24.14 -13.25
CA MET A 340 0.88 25.33 -13.20
C MET A 340 0.79 26.02 -11.84
N GLY A 341 -0.42 26.23 -11.32
CA GLY A 341 -0.64 26.84 -10.00
C GLY A 341 -0.03 26.01 -8.86
N SER A 342 -0.23 24.70 -8.87
CA SER A 342 0.38 23.80 -7.87
C SER A 342 1.91 23.76 -7.98
N GLY A 343 2.47 23.79 -9.20
CA GLY A 343 3.90 23.85 -9.44
C GLY A 343 4.52 25.16 -8.94
N VAL A 344 3.90 26.31 -9.23
CA VAL A 344 4.33 27.61 -8.72
C VAL A 344 4.26 27.64 -7.18
N CYS A 345 3.19 27.12 -6.58
CA CYS A 345 3.07 27.03 -5.12
C CYS A 345 4.16 26.15 -4.50
N LEU A 346 4.48 25.00 -5.12
CA LEU A 346 5.55 24.11 -4.65
C LEU A 346 6.93 24.78 -4.75
N ILE A 347 7.19 25.50 -5.83
CA ILE A 347 8.44 26.26 -5.99
C ILE A 347 8.52 27.38 -4.96
N ALA A 348 7.45 28.14 -4.76
CA ALA A 348 7.39 29.20 -3.75
C ALA A 348 7.61 28.64 -2.34
N ALA A 349 6.97 27.52 -2.01
CA ALA A 349 7.21 26.80 -0.77
C ALA A 349 8.67 26.36 -0.67
N PHE A 350 9.24 25.73 -1.70
CA PHE A 350 10.64 25.29 -1.70
C PHE A 350 11.62 26.45 -1.47
N ILE A 351 11.39 27.61 -2.11
CA ILE A 351 12.21 28.81 -1.93
C ILE A 351 12.09 29.32 -0.49
N LEU A 352 10.86 29.44 0.03
CA LEU A 352 10.60 29.86 1.42
C LEU A 352 11.32 28.94 2.41
N ILE A 353 11.34 27.64 2.14
CA ILE A 353 11.98 26.63 2.98
C ILE A 353 13.49 26.81 2.98
N ARG A 354 14.09 26.99 1.81
CA ARG A 354 15.52 27.27 1.72
C ARG A 354 15.87 28.54 2.46
N TYR A 355 15.05 29.58 2.33
CA TYR A 355 15.25 30.85 3.02
C TYR A 355 15.18 30.69 4.55
N LEU A 356 14.17 29.99 5.07
CA LEU A 356 14.02 29.72 6.51
C LEU A 356 15.16 28.83 7.05
N GLN A 357 15.64 27.87 6.27
CA GLN A 357 16.81 27.05 6.64
C GLN A 357 18.06 27.91 6.80
N THR A 358 18.33 28.78 5.83
CA THR A 358 19.49 29.68 5.89
C THR A 358 19.41 30.61 7.10
N CYS A 359 18.26 31.26 7.33
CA CYS A 359 18.08 32.11 8.52
C CYS A 359 18.27 31.36 9.85
N SER A 360 17.77 30.11 9.94
CA SER A 360 17.93 29.31 11.17
C SER A 360 19.40 28.97 11.46
N GLN A 361 20.20 28.68 10.43
CA GLN A 361 21.62 28.38 10.58
C GLN A 361 22.41 29.62 11.03
N THR A 362 22.14 30.78 10.44
CA THR A 362 22.80 32.05 10.83
C THR A 362 22.48 32.45 12.27
N SER A 363 21.27 32.18 12.75
CA SER A 363 20.88 32.45 14.15
C SER A 363 21.54 31.51 15.18
N GLN A 364 21.97 30.31 14.77
CA GLN A 364 22.72 29.39 15.65
C GLN A 364 24.20 29.77 15.74
N GLU A 365 24.78 30.30 14.67
CA GLU A 365 26.16 30.79 14.68
C GLU A 365 26.31 32.04 15.57
N LEU A 366 25.36 32.98 15.51
CA LEU A 366 25.36 34.21 16.32
C LEU A 366 25.13 34.02 17.84
N ASN A 367 24.68 32.84 18.28
CA ASN A 367 24.48 32.53 19.71
C ASN A 367 25.65 31.72 20.31
N HIS A 368 26.64 31.35 19.50
CA HIS A 368 27.82 30.61 19.94
C HIS A 368 29.10 31.48 20.05
N ASP A 369 28.99 32.76 19.70
CA ASP A 369 29.95 33.83 20.00
C ASP A 369 29.46 34.67 21.18
#